data_AF-A0A392PRQ3-F1
#
_entry.id   AF-A0A392PRQ3-F1
#
_cell.length_a   1.000
_cell.length_b   1.000
_cell.length_c   1.000
_cell.angle_alpha   90.00
_cell.angle_beta   90.00
_cell.angle_gamma   90.00
#
_symmetry.space_group_name_H-M   'P 1'
#
loop_
_entity.id
_entity.type
_entity.pdbx_description
1 polymer ?
#
loop_
_entity_poly.entity_id
_entity_poly.type
_entity_poly.pdbx_seq_one_letter_code
_entity_poly.pdbx_strand_id
1 'polypeptide(L)'
;VIGAVGIPVEKLCNGTKIEGFFPILNTNGKPFKTETVLSLSIQYTPVHKVTLYRNGVGDDYEGVPSTYFPLRKGGKVTLYQDAHVPQGCLPSLKIDGGHHEHGDCWHDIFDAISQARRLVYIVGWSVYYNVSLIRDTRDGRDCTLGEVLKAKSQEGVRVLLLVWDDPTSKSMLGHKTVIIFN
;
A
#
# COMPACT_ATOMS: atom_id res chain seq x y z
N VAL A 1 21.08 -26.68 5.50
CA VAL A 1 22.04 -25.71 4.90
C VAL A 1 23.12 -26.51 4.20
N ILE A 2 23.41 -26.22 2.92
CA ILE A 2 24.41 -26.97 2.13
C ILE A 2 25.82 -26.41 2.38
N GLY A 3 25.97 -25.09 2.45
CA GLY A 3 27.22 -24.39 2.72
C GLY A 3 27.06 -22.89 2.47
N ALA A 4 28.16 -22.14 2.46
CA ALA A 4 28.16 -20.70 2.22
C ALA A 4 29.30 -20.25 1.29
N VAL A 5 29.10 -19.13 0.60
CA VAL A 5 30.15 -18.43 -0.17
C VAL A 5 30.39 -17.08 0.48
N GLY A 6 31.64 -16.79 0.83
CA GLY A 6 32.05 -15.49 1.37
C GLY A 6 32.64 -14.60 0.27
N ILE A 7 32.10 -13.40 0.10
CA ILE A 7 32.67 -12.35 -0.75
C ILE A 7 33.10 -11.20 0.16
N PRO A 8 34.40 -10.85 0.23
CA PRO A 8 34.87 -9.72 1.03
C PRO A 8 34.20 -8.41 0.61
N VAL A 9 33.69 -7.65 1.57
CA VAL A 9 32.94 -6.42 1.33
C VAL A 9 33.84 -5.35 0.68
N GLU A 10 35.13 -5.34 0.99
CA GLU A 10 36.12 -4.42 0.41
C GLU A 10 36.20 -4.58 -1.11
N LYS A 11 35.98 -5.81 -1.62
CA LYS A 11 35.92 -6.07 -3.07
C LYS A 11 34.64 -5.56 -3.70
N LEU A 12 33.53 -5.47 -2.95
CA LEU A 12 32.26 -4.93 -3.43
C LEU A 12 32.24 -3.40 -3.42
N CYS A 13 32.82 -2.78 -2.39
CA CYS A 13 32.81 -1.34 -2.21
C CYS A 13 33.46 -0.54 -3.35
N ASN A 14 34.35 -1.17 -4.13
CA ASN A 14 34.94 -0.53 -5.32
C ASN A 14 33.93 -0.34 -6.48
N GLY A 15 32.75 -0.96 -6.42
CA GLY A 15 31.69 -0.87 -7.42
C GLY A 15 31.92 -1.70 -8.69
N THR A 16 32.97 -2.51 -8.72
CA THR A 16 33.30 -3.42 -9.83
C THR A 16 32.38 -4.63 -9.78
N LYS A 17 31.96 -5.12 -10.95
CA LYS A 17 31.22 -6.37 -11.05
C LYS A 17 32.13 -7.54 -10.65
N ILE A 18 31.70 -8.32 -9.66
CA ILE A 18 32.34 -9.58 -9.26
C ILE A 18 31.54 -10.70 -9.91
N GLU A 19 32.19 -11.48 -10.76
CA GLU A 19 31.56 -12.57 -11.51
C GLU A 19 32.50 -13.77 -11.59
N GLY A 20 31.98 -14.97 -11.34
CA GLY A 20 32.77 -16.20 -11.44
C GLY A 20 32.24 -17.36 -10.62
N PHE A 21 33.08 -18.38 -10.48
CA PHE A 21 32.81 -19.59 -9.72
C PHE A 21 33.48 -19.52 -8.36
N PHE A 22 32.69 -19.69 -7.29
CA PHE A 22 33.17 -19.56 -5.91
C PHE A 22 33.02 -20.90 -5.17
N PRO A 23 34.04 -21.35 -4.43
CA PRO A 23 33.95 -22.59 -3.68
C PRO A 23 32.91 -22.48 -2.56
N ILE A 24 32.06 -23.50 -2.43
CA ILE A 24 31.10 -23.57 -1.32
C ILE A 24 31.85 -24.07 -0.07
N LEU A 25 31.83 -23.26 0.98
CA LEU A 25 32.46 -23.53 2.27
C LEU A 25 31.48 -24.24 3.22
N ASN A 26 31.99 -25.20 3.98
CA ASN A 26 31.27 -25.86 5.08
C ASN A 26 31.32 -25.00 6.37
N THR A 27 30.73 -25.51 7.45
CA THR A 27 30.69 -24.82 8.76
C THR A 27 32.06 -24.51 9.36
N ASN A 28 33.11 -25.20 8.93
CA ASN A 28 34.48 -25.01 9.37
C ASN A 28 35.26 -24.06 8.44
N GLY A 29 34.59 -23.41 7.49
CA GLY A 29 35.20 -22.51 6.50
C GLY A 29 36.03 -23.24 5.44
N LYS A 30 35.92 -24.58 5.34
CA LYS A 30 36.68 -25.38 4.38
C LYS A 30 35.81 -25.74 3.16
N PRO A 31 36.36 -25.77 1.94
CA PRO A 31 35.65 -26.30 0.77
C PRO A 31 35.24 -27.75 0.98
N PHE A 32 34.07 -28.16 0.45
CA PHE A 32 33.64 -29.57 0.45
C PHE A 32 34.52 -30.43 -0.47
N LYS A 33 34.48 -30.11 -1.77
CA LYS A 33 35.29 -30.68 -2.86
C LYS A 33 35.62 -29.54 -3.83
N THR A 34 36.74 -29.62 -4.53
CA THR A 34 37.19 -28.60 -5.50
C THR A 34 36.19 -28.32 -6.61
N GLU A 35 35.36 -29.31 -6.96
CA GLU A 35 34.35 -29.21 -8.02
C GLU A 35 33.01 -28.61 -7.54
N THR A 36 32.83 -28.42 -6.23
CA THR A 36 31.59 -27.88 -5.66
C THR A 36 31.65 -26.35 -5.59
N VAL A 37 31.23 -25.71 -6.68
CA VAL A 37 31.26 -24.25 -6.84
C VAL A 37 29.87 -23.67 -7.06
N LEU A 38 29.70 -22.41 -6.69
CA LEU A 38 28.52 -21.59 -7.00
C LEU A 38 28.92 -20.50 -8.00
N SER A 39 28.21 -20.42 -9.13
CA SER A 39 28.38 -19.33 -10.09
C SER A 39 27.58 -18.12 -9.61
N LEU A 40 28.25 -16.99 -9.41
CA LEU A 40 27.62 -15.73 -8.96
C LEU A 40 28.06 -14.56 -9.82
N SER A 41 27.17 -13.59 -9.97
CA SER A 41 27.44 -12.26 -10.52
C SER A 41 26.81 -11.23 -9.59
N ILE A 42 27.63 -10.39 -8.96
CA ILE A 42 27.19 -9.35 -8.02
C ILE A 42 27.93 -8.03 -8.27
N GLN A 43 27.20 -6.92 -8.16
CA GLN A 43 27.77 -5.59 -8.25
C GLN A 43 27.09 -4.69 -7.23
N TYR A 44 27.88 -3.95 -6.46
CA TYR A 44 27.39 -2.90 -5.60
C TYR A 44 27.35 -1.58 -6.37
N THR A 45 26.21 -0.89 -6.34
CA THR A 45 26.07 0.47 -6.89
C THR A 45 25.85 1.44 -5.74
N PRO A 46 26.83 2.32 -5.42
CA PRO A 46 26.65 3.35 -4.42
C PRO A 46 25.47 4.28 -4.75
N VAL A 47 24.74 4.74 -3.72
CA VAL A 47 23.53 5.58 -3.90
C VAL A 47 23.80 6.84 -4.72
N HIS A 48 24.96 7.47 -4.54
CA HIS A 48 25.33 8.67 -5.30
C HIS A 48 25.57 8.41 -6.79
N LYS A 49 25.73 7.15 -7.23
CA LYS A 49 25.80 6.77 -8.66
C LYS A 49 24.44 6.44 -9.25
N VAL A 50 23.41 6.29 -8.43
CA VAL A 50 22.04 6.05 -8.89
C VAL A 50 21.42 7.39 -9.26
N THR A 51 21.19 7.59 -10.56
CA THR A 51 20.66 8.85 -11.13
C THR A 51 19.31 9.25 -10.53
N LEU A 52 18.49 8.27 -10.17
CA LEU A 52 17.18 8.43 -9.54
C LEU A 52 17.21 9.30 -8.27
N TYR A 53 18.31 9.30 -7.51
CA TYR A 53 18.38 9.94 -6.19
C TYR A 53 19.18 11.25 -6.18
N ARG A 54 19.61 11.76 -7.34
CA ARG A 54 20.46 12.96 -7.39
C ARG A 54 19.69 14.28 -7.38
N ASN A 55 18.63 14.39 -8.19
CA ASN A 55 18.03 15.68 -8.53
C ASN A 55 16.54 15.79 -8.15
N GLY A 56 16.03 14.86 -7.32
CA GLY A 56 14.60 14.78 -7.04
C GLY A 56 13.80 14.30 -8.26
N VAL A 57 12.50 14.63 -8.27
CA VAL A 57 11.58 14.26 -9.35
C VAL A 57 11.58 15.39 -10.40
N GLY A 58 11.94 15.07 -11.64
CA GLY A 58 11.87 15.97 -12.80
C GLY A 58 10.93 15.44 -13.89
N ASP A 59 10.86 16.15 -15.02
CA ASP A 59 9.92 15.84 -16.11
C ASP A 59 10.14 14.46 -16.75
N ASP A 60 11.39 13.98 -16.74
CA ASP A 60 11.81 12.67 -17.26
C ASP A 60 11.73 11.54 -16.22
N TYR A 61 11.06 11.76 -15.08
CA TYR A 61 10.91 10.73 -14.06
C TYR A 61 9.98 9.59 -14.54
N GLU A 62 10.52 8.37 -14.57
CA GLU A 62 9.82 7.17 -15.04
C GLU A 62 9.15 6.36 -13.92
N GLY A 63 9.28 6.80 -12.66
CA GLY A 63 8.76 6.07 -11.50
C GLY A 63 9.82 5.32 -10.72
N VAL A 64 9.36 4.60 -9.70
CA VAL A 64 10.20 3.67 -8.94
C VAL A 64 10.45 2.43 -9.80
N PRO A 65 11.70 2.00 -10.02
CA PRO A 65 12.00 0.84 -10.85
C PRO A 65 11.58 -0.48 -10.17
N SER A 66 11.42 -1.53 -10.98
CA SER A 66 11.17 -2.91 -10.50
C SER A 66 9.91 -3.07 -9.63
N THR A 67 8.88 -2.27 -9.88
CA THR A 67 7.58 -2.37 -9.21
C THR A 67 6.56 -3.12 -10.07
N TYR A 68 5.61 -3.80 -9.43
CA TYR A 68 4.52 -4.48 -10.14
C TYR A 68 3.62 -3.50 -10.92
N PHE A 69 3.35 -2.34 -10.33
CA PHE A 69 2.61 -1.26 -10.99
C PHE A 69 3.58 -0.16 -11.45
N PRO A 70 3.60 0.17 -12.75
CA PRO A 70 4.44 1.25 -13.27
C PRO A 70 3.82 2.63 -12.98
N LEU A 71 4.61 3.70 -13.17
CA LEU A 71 4.12 5.07 -13.10
C LEU A 71 3.01 5.30 -14.13
N ARG A 72 1.92 5.96 -13.70
CA ARG A 72 0.82 6.41 -14.57
C ARG A 72 0.75 7.93 -14.55
N LYS A 73 0.71 8.55 -15.73
CA LYS A 73 0.56 10.00 -15.89
C LYS A 73 -0.92 10.38 -16.08
N GLY A 74 -1.27 11.63 -15.76
CA GLY A 74 -2.64 12.14 -15.92
C GLY A 74 -3.63 11.73 -14.82
N GLY A 75 -3.16 11.15 -13.72
CA GLY A 75 -4.00 10.86 -12.55
C GLY A 75 -4.34 12.14 -11.77
N LYS A 76 -5.54 12.20 -11.19
CA LYS A 76 -5.89 13.18 -10.15
C LYS A 76 -5.81 12.48 -8.79
N VAL A 77 -5.08 13.10 -7.86
CA VAL A 77 -4.99 12.64 -6.47
C VAL A 77 -5.70 13.67 -5.60
N THR A 78 -6.71 13.21 -4.85
CA THR A 78 -7.31 13.98 -3.75
C THR A 78 -6.61 13.58 -2.46
N LEU A 79 -6.08 14.55 -1.73
CA LEU A 79 -5.48 14.33 -0.42
C LEU A 79 -6.52 14.53 0.65
N TYR A 80 -6.61 13.59 1.58
CA TYR A 80 -7.53 13.67 2.71
C TYR A 80 -6.75 13.87 4.01
N GLN A 81 -7.10 14.92 4.73
CA GLN A 81 -6.72 15.09 6.12
C GLN A 81 -7.87 14.55 6.97
N ASP A 82 -7.60 13.51 7.75
CA ASP A 82 -8.59 12.81 8.58
C ASP A 82 -9.77 12.22 7.78
N ALA A 83 -10.77 11.70 8.50
CA ALA A 83 -12.00 11.16 7.91
C ALA A 83 -12.95 12.27 7.41
N HIS A 84 -13.01 13.36 8.17
CA HIS A 84 -13.81 14.56 7.91
C HIS A 84 -13.21 15.70 8.74
N VAL A 85 -13.19 16.91 8.17
CA VAL A 85 -12.80 18.11 8.89
C VAL A 85 -13.88 19.18 8.70
N PRO A 86 -14.47 19.71 9.79
CA PRO A 86 -15.53 20.71 9.67
C PRO A 86 -15.08 21.96 8.92
N GLN A 87 -16.02 22.59 8.23
CA GLN A 87 -15.76 23.79 7.45
C GLN A 87 -15.19 24.91 8.34
N GLY A 88 -14.12 25.55 7.86
CA GLY A 88 -13.46 26.67 8.55
C GLY A 88 -12.43 26.26 9.61
N CYS A 89 -12.26 24.96 9.89
CA CYS A 89 -11.24 24.49 10.83
C CYS A 89 -9.83 24.42 10.22
N LEU A 90 -9.72 24.42 8.89
CA LEU A 90 -8.44 24.39 8.18
C LEU A 90 -8.11 25.77 7.58
N PRO A 91 -6.82 26.15 7.55
CA PRO A 91 -6.41 27.41 6.95
C PRO A 91 -6.66 27.40 5.44
N SER A 92 -6.95 28.58 4.89
CA SER A 92 -6.92 28.77 3.45
C SER A 92 -5.47 28.83 2.98
N LEU A 93 -5.06 27.88 2.14
CA LEU A 93 -3.73 27.84 1.56
C LEU A 93 -3.77 28.31 0.11
N LYS A 94 -3.02 29.36 -0.21
CA LYS A 94 -2.86 29.82 -1.60
C LYS A 94 -1.87 28.91 -2.33
N ILE A 95 -2.27 28.42 -3.49
CA ILE A 95 -1.45 27.59 -4.38
C ILE A 95 -1.37 28.24 -5.76
N ASP A 96 -0.49 27.73 -6.61
CA ASP A 96 -0.46 28.19 -8.00
C ASP A 96 -1.81 27.89 -8.67
N GLY A 97 -2.42 28.90 -9.29
CA GLY A 97 -3.76 28.79 -9.86
C GLY A 97 -4.95 28.94 -8.90
N GLY A 98 -4.76 29.19 -7.59
CA GLY A 98 -5.90 29.52 -6.71
C GLY A 98 -5.71 29.21 -5.22
N HIS A 99 -6.75 28.66 -4.60
CA HIS A 99 -6.75 28.20 -3.22
C HIS A 99 -6.86 26.67 -3.18
N HIS A 100 -6.19 26.07 -2.21
CA HIS A 100 -6.30 24.64 -1.96
C HIS A 100 -7.70 24.30 -1.42
N GLU A 101 -8.37 23.36 -2.08
CA GLU A 101 -9.61 22.76 -1.60
C GLU A 101 -9.29 21.51 -0.78
N HIS A 102 -9.72 21.52 0.48
CA HIS A 102 -9.56 20.39 1.38
C HIS A 102 -10.59 19.31 1.04
N GLY A 103 -10.13 18.06 0.86
CA GLY A 103 -11.00 16.92 0.58
C GLY A 103 -11.72 16.41 1.83
N ASP A 104 -12.86 15.76 1.64
CA ASP A 104 -13.65 15.14 2.71
C ASP A 104 -13.77 13.63 2.48
N CYS A 105 -12.91 12.86 3.15
CA CYS A 105 -12.68 11.46 2.85
C CYS A 105 -13.95 10.61 2.93
N TRP A 106 -14.66 10.70 4.06
CA TRP A 106 -15.83 9.87 4.29
C TRP A 106 -17.04 10.32 3.50
N HIS A 107 -17.17 11.61 3.19
CA HIS A 107 -18.15 12.10 2.23
C HIS A 107 -17.88 11.59 0.82
N ASP A 108 -16.64 11.70 0.33
CA ASP A 108 -16.28 11.24 -1.01
C ASP A 108 -16.42 9.72 -1.14
N ILE A 109 -16.09 8.94 -0.10
CA ILE A 109 -16.34 7.49 -0.06
C ILE A 109 -17.85 7.19 -0.11
N PHE A 110 -18.65 7.89 0.69
CA PHE A 110 -20.10 7.71 0.72
C PHE A 110 -20.72 8.00 -0.66
N ASP A 111 -20.32 9.10 -1.30
CA ASP A 111 -20.81 9.48 -2.61
C ASP A 111 -20.35 8.50 -3.69
N ALA A 112 -19.09 8.05 -3.65
CA ALA A 112 -18.58 7.05 -4.58
C ALA A 112 -19.36 5.73 -4.52
N ILE A 113 -19.69 5.24 -3.32
CA ILE A 113 -20.50 4.03 -3.14
C ILE A 113 -21.95 4.28 -3.60
N SER A 114 -22.55 5.36 -3.12
CA SER A 114 -23.94 5.74 -3.42
C SER A 114 -24.20 5.87 -4.94
N GLN A 115 -23.25 6.47 -5.66
CA GLN A 115 -23.36 6.72 -7.10
C GLN A 115 -22.90 5.53 -7.97
N ALA A 116 -22.31 4.49 -7.39
CA ALA A 116 -21.84 3.32 -8.13
C ALA A 116 -22.99 2.64 -8.89
N ARG A 117 -22.74 2.26 -10.15
CA ARG A 117 -23.75 1.61 -11.02
C ARG A 117 -23.42 0.18 -11.42
N ARG A 118 -22.21 -0.30 -11.12
CA ARG A 118 -21.71 -1.59 -11.62
C ARG A 118 -20.97 -2.39 -10.55
N LEU A 119 -20.07 -1.74 -9.82
CA LEU A 119 -19.11 -2.42 -8.97
C LEU A 119 -18.77 -1.60 -7.74
N VAL A 120 -18.68 -2.26 -6.58
CA VAL A 120 -18.06 -1.74 -5.35
C VAL A 120 -17.16 -2.84 -4.78
N TYR A 121 -15.85 -2.59 -4.72
CA TYR A 121 -14.87 -3.48 -4.10
C TYR A 121 -14.31 -2.83 -2.85
N ILE A 122 -14.43 -3.53 -1.72
CA ILE A 122 -13.88 -3.08 -0.43
C ILE A 122 -12.92 -4.15 0.08
N VAL A 123 -11.71 -3.73 0.40
CA VAL A 123 -10.69 -4.57 1.04
C VAL A 123 -10.28 -3.86 2.31
N GLY A 124 -10.30 -4.55 3.45
CA GLY A 124 -10.02 -3.92 4.73
C GLY A 124 -9.50 -4.92 5.75
N TRP A 125 -8.62 -4.44 6.63
CA TRP A 125 -8.21 -5.18 7.81
C TRP A 125 -9.41 -5.41 8.76
N SER A 126 -10.29 -4.41 8.88
CA SER A 126 -11.56 -4.51 9.60
C SER A 126 -12.60 -3.61 8.92
N VAL A 127 -13.84 -4.09 8.81
CA VAL A 127 -14.97 -3.33 8.26
C VAL A 127 -16.13 -3.39 9.23
N TYR A 128 -16.40 -2.28 9.93
CA TYR A 128 -17.55 -2.17 10.83
C TYR A 128 -18.76 -1.63 10.08
N TYR A 129 -19.69 -2.53 9.73
CA TYR A 129 -20.85 -2.20 8.90
C TYR A 129 -21.81 -1.18 9.52
N ASN A 130 -21.86 -1.09 10.85
CA ASN A 130 -22.80 -0.24 11.58
C ASN A 130 -22.30 1.21 11.77
N VAL A 131 -21.22 1.59 11.08
CA VAL A 131 -20.71 2.97 11.07
C VAL A 131 -21.47 3.83 10.08
N SER A 132 -21.82 5.06 10.48
CA SER A 132 -22.27 6.10 9.55
C SER A 132 -21.08 6.92 9.06
N LEU A 133 -20.94 7.05 7.74
CA LEU A 133 -19.88 7.83 7.09
C LEU A 133 -20.15 9.34 7.18
N ILE A 134 -21.41 9.75 7.05
CA ILE A 134 -21.83 11.16 7.17
C ILE A 134 -22.34 11.40 8.58
N ARG A 135 -21.84 12.43 9.25
CA ARG A 135 -22.14 12.69 10.69
C ARG A 135 -22.37 14.15 11.04
N ASP A 136 -22.09 15.06 10.12
CA ASP A 136 -22.10 16.52 10.30
C ASP A 136 -23.40 17.19 9.81
N THR A 137 -24.31 16.43 9.18
CA THR A 137 -25.63 16.94 8.76
C THR A 137 -26.66 16.88 9.89
N ARG A 138 -27.37 17.98 10.13
CA ARG A 138 -28.46 18.09 11.13
C ARG A 138 -29.66 17.19 10.82
N ASP A 139 -29.83 16.79 9.56
CA ASP A 139 -30.97 16.00 9.09
C ASP A 139 -30.73 14.48 9.19
N GLY A 140 -29.60 14.05 9.75
CA GLY A 140 -29.34 12.65 10.10
C GLY A 140 -29.71 11.69 8.98
N ARG A 141 -28.93 11.66 7.89
CA ARG A 141 -28.93 10.47 7.03
C ARG A 141 -28.24 9.35 7.83
N ASP A 142 -28.98 8.80 8.79
CA ASP A 142 -28.62 7.66 9.62
C ASP A 142 -28.65 6.40 8.75
N CYS A 143 -27.77 6.36 7.77
CA CYS A 143 -27.51 5.20 6.95
C CYS A 143 -26.12 4.70 7.28
N THR A 144 -26.10 3.49 7.80
CA THR A 144 -24.87 2.77 8.09
C THR A 144 -24.24 2.31 6.78
N LEU A 145 -22.91 2.12 6.78
CA LEU A 145 -22.17 1.57 5.64
C LEU A 145 -22.81 0.27 5.14
N GLY A 146 -23.24 -0.61 6.05
CA GLY A 146 -23.91 -1.86 5.73
C GLY A 146 -25.23 -1.66 4.97
N GLU A 147 -26.04 -0.68 5.37
CA GLU A 147 -27.29 -0.36 4.69
C GLU A 147 -27.05 0.20 3.29
N VAL A 148 -26.06 1.09 3.12
CA VAL A 148 -25.70 1.64 1.81
C VAL A 148 -25.24 0.50 0.88
N LEU A 149 -24.32 -0.35 1.33
CA LEU A 149 -23.82 -1.48 0.52
C LEU A 149 -24.93 -2.47 0.15
N LYS A 150 -25.82 -2.76 1.10
CA LYS A 150 -26.98 -3.65 0.88
C LYS A 150 -27.94 -3.04 -0.15
N ALA A 151 -28.26 -1.75 -0.04
CA ALA A 151 -29.12 -1.05 -0.99
C ALA A 151 -28.52 -1.10 -2.40
N LYS A 152 -27.22 -0.80 -2.56
CA LYS A 152 -26.53 -0.90 -3.86
C LYS A 152 -26.57 -2.31 -4.45
N SER A 153 -26.40 -3.33 -3.62
CA SER A 153 -26.51 -4.73 -4.05
C SER A 153 -27.92 -5.06 -4.56
N GLN A 154 -28.96 -4.56 -3.88
CA GLN A 154 -30.36 -4.74 -4.30
C GLN A 154 -30.70 -4.01 -5.61
N GLU A 155 -30.00 -2.91 -5.91
CA GLU A 155 -30.06 -2.22 -7.21
C GLU A 155 -29.34 -2.99 -8.34
N GLY A 156 -28.67 -4.10 -8.04
CA GLY A 156 -27.93 -4.92 -9.00
C GLY A 156 -26.46 -4.56 -9.15
N VAL A 157 -25.91 -3.67 -8.30
CA VAL A 157 -24.47 -3.38 -8.26
C VAL A 157 -23.73 -4.57 -7.65
N ARG A 158 -22.64 -5.02 -8.26
CA ARG A 158 -21.80 -6.07 -7.69
C ARG A 158 -20.98 -5.52 -6.53
N VAL A 159 -21.33 -5.92 -5.32
CA VAL A 159 -20.62 -5.53 -4.09
C VAL A 159 -19.79 -6.72 -3.60
N LEU A 160 -18.46 -6.61 -3.64
CA LEU A 160 -17.53 -7.64 -3.13
C LEU A 160 -16.68 -7.09 -2.01
N LEU A 161 -16.62 -7.83 -0.90
CA LEU A 161 -15.80 -7.51 0.25
C LEU A 161 -14.73 -8.59 0.42
N LEU A 162 -13.49 -8.16 0.63
CA LEU A 162 -12.39 -9.01 1.07
C LEU A 162 -11.88 -8.46 2.41
N VAL A 163 -12.46 -8.96 3.50
CA VAL A 163 -12.09 -8.55 4.86
C VAL A 163 -11.13 -9.59 5.43
N TRP A 164 -10.15 -9.13 6.20
CA TRP A 164 -9.23 -10.03 6.88
C TRP A 164 -9.96 -10.85 7.95
N ASP A 165 -9.91 -12.18 7.83
CA ASP A 165 -10.39 -13.10 8.87
C ASP A 165 -9.36 -13.18 10.00
N ASP A 166 -9.56 -12.37 11.05
CA ASP A 166 -8.72 -12.36 12.24
C ASP A 166 -8.97 -13.62 13.09
N PRO A 167 -8.01 -14.57 13.17
CA PRO A 167 -8.19 -15.82 13.93
C PRO A 167 -8.38 -15.59 15.44
N THR A 168 -7.99 -14.42 15.96
CA THR A 168 -8.10 -14.05 17.37
C THR A 168 -9.41 -13.35 17.74
N SER A 169 -10.22 -12.98 16.74
CA SER A 169 -11.53 -12.34 16.92
C SER A 169 -12.66 -13.32 17.30
N LYS A 170 -12.38 -14.63 17.28
CA LYS A 170 -13.31 -15.68 17.71
C LYS A 170 -13.46 -15.64 19.23
N SER A 171 -14.53 -14.99 19.67
CA SER A 171 -15.04 -14.91 21.05
C SER A 171 -14.60 -16.07 21.95
N MET A 172 -13.56 -15.83 22.75
CA MET A 172 -13.31 -16.57 23.99
C MET A 172 -14.08 -15.80 25.07
N LEU A 173 -15.22 -16.36 25.52
CA LEU A 173 -16.18 -15.83 26.50
C LEU A 173 -17.29 -14.93 25.94
N GLY A 174 -18.40 -15.54 25.49
CA GLY A 174 -19.79 -15.10 25.76
C GLY A 174 -20.28 -13.73 25.26
N HIS A 175 -19.39 -12.87 24.75
CA HIS A 175 -19.73 -11.60 24.15
C HIS A 175 -19.88 -11.81 22.65
N LYS A 176 -21.09 -11.56 22.13
CA LYS A 176 -21.33 -11.48 20.69
C LYS A 176 -20.52 -10.31 20.16
N THR A 177 -19.43 -10.58 19.46
CA THR A 177 -18.82 -9.61 18.56
C THR A 177 -19.92 -9.21 17.58
N VAL A 178 -20.37 -7.95 17.65
CA VAL A 178 -21.27 -7.36 16.65
C VAL A 178 -20.63 -7.65 15.30
N ILE A 179 -21.35 -8.34 14.40
CA ILE A 179 -20.83 -8.94 13.16
C ILE A 179 -19.96 -7.94 12.37
N ILE A 180 -18.68 -7.83 12.71
CA ILE A 180 -17.69 -7.39 11.74
C ILE A 180 -17.81 -8.45 10.64
N PHE A 181 -17.92 -8.04 9.38
CA PHE A 181 -17.90 -9.02 8.29
C PHE A 181 -16.52 -9.70 8.30
N ASN A 182 -16.36 -10.73 9.12
CA ASN A 182 -15.27 -11.70 9.11
C ASN A 182 -15.81 -12.97 8.45
#